data_AF-A0A0F2RGQ2-F1
#
_entry.id   AF-A0A0F2RGQ2-F1
#
_cell.length_a   1.000
_cell.length_b   1.000
_cell.length_c   1.000
_cell.angle_alpha   90.00
_cell.angle_beta   90.00
_cell.angle_gamma   90.00
#
_symmetry.space_group_name_H-M   'P 1'
#
loop_
_entity.id
_entity.type
_entity.pdbx_description
1 polymer ?
#
loop_
_entity_poly.entity_id
_entity_poly.type
_entity_poly.pdbx_seq_one_letter_code
_entity_poly.pdbx_strand_id
1 'polypeptide(L)'
;MTDVRSSALSNSPLINPNKDRRLHKRVPLQLDGQVLDTAQTDHAITTINISCSGAMIQSGFRPESGAQVVCYFNDLGRVAATVIRSTQTGFAVQFRIVDHKRDKLADRLTWLLNKDQLDLVEDRTTGRKPQSGPALLILDDGREIKCRVLDISLTGASFEAEDATPMVGDTVLAGNVRGEVVRVAGKGFAIRYVRQ
;
A
#
# COMPACT_ATOMS: atom_id res chain seq x y z
N MET A 1 39.73 -10.08 59.28
CA MET A 1 40.23 -8.76 58.85
C MET A 1 40.95 -8.98 57.53
N THR A 2 40.26 -9.30 56.44
CA THR A 2 39.34 -8.47 55.62
C THR A 2 40.06 -7.26 55.05
N ASP A 3 40.48 -7.32 53.78
CA ASP A 3 39.89 -6.48 52.72
C ASP A 3 40.36 -6.93 51.32
N VAL A 4 39.43 -7.43 50.52
CA VAL A 4 39.59 -7.67 49.08
C VAL A 4 38.93 -6.47 48.39
N ARG A 5 39.73 -5.55 47.86
CA ARG A 5 39.21 -4.45 47.04
C ARG A 5 39.02 -4.92 45.60
N SER A 6 37.78 -5.31 45.31
CA SER A 6 37.25 -5.51 43.97
C SER A 6 37.44 -4.28 43.09
N SER A 7 38.10 -4.45 41.94
CA SER A 7 38.14 -3.46 40.87
C SER A 7 36.80 -3.48 40.12
N ALA A 8 36.10 -2.35 40.15
CA ALA A 8 34.84 -2.18 39.46
C ALA A 8 35.05 -2.20 37.94
N LEU A 9 34.36 -3.11 37.26
CA LEU A 9 34.22 -3.13 35.80
C LEU A 9 33.46 -1.86 35.38
N SER A 10 34.11 -1.03 34.56
CA SER A 10 33.51 0.11 33.86
C SER A 10 32.44 -0.41 32.89
N ASN A 11 31.19 -0.42 33.33
CA ASN A 11 30.06 -0.75 32.49
C ASN A 11 29.60 0.52 31.75
N SER A 12 30.37 0.92 30.74
CA SER A 12 29.91 1.93 29.78
C SER A 12 28.74 1.35 28.99
N PRO A 13 27.54 1.95 29.01
CA PRO A 13 26.45 1.46 28.18
C PRO A 13 26.85 1.69 26.73
N LEU A 14 27.11 0.61 26.00
CA LEU A 14 27.22 0.63 24.55
C LEU A 14 25.87 1.14 24.02
N ILE A 15 25.80 2.44 23.72
CA ILE A 15 24.70 3.05 22.98
C ILE A 15 24.66 2.29 21.66
N ASN A 16 23.70 1.38 21.52
CA ASN A 16 23.52 0.61 20.31
C ASN A 16 22.83 1.55 19.29
N PRO A 17 23.54 2.11 18.29
CA PRO A 17 23.02 3.18 17.43
C PRO A 17 21.84 2.72 16.56
N ASN A 18 21.58 1.41 16.51
CA ASN A 18 20.42 0.82 15.85
C ASN A 18 19.12 0.93 16.66
N LYS A 19 19.20 1.13 17.99
CA LYS A 19 18.02 1.23 18.85
C LYS A 19 17.36 2.61 18.76
N ASP A 20 18.16 3.65 18.53
CA ASP A 20 17.74 5.05 18.55
C ASP A 20 17.13 5.55 17.21
N ARG A 21 17.45 4.87 16.09
CA ARG A 21 16.90 5.25 14.76
C ARG A 21 15.45 4.82 14.53
N ARG A 22 14.80 4.17 15.50
CA ARG A 22 13.47 3.57 15.34
C ARG A 22 12.46 4.20 16.31
N LEU A 23 11.98 5.38 15.93
CA LEU A 23 11.01 6.18 16.70
C LEU A 23 9.69 5.44 17.03
N HIS A 24 9.29 4.45 16.23
CA HIS A 24 8.01 3.75 16.41
C HIS A 24 8.20 2.24 16.52
N LYS A 25 7.44 1.63 17.44
CA LYS A 25 7.38 0.18 17.63
C LYS A 25 6.93 -0.49 16.33
N ARG A 26 7.67 -1.50 15.89
CA ARG A 26 7.34 -2.32 14.72
C ARG A 26 6.58 -3.56 15.14
N VAL A 27 5.61 -3.97 14.33
CA VAL A 27 4.78 -5.14 14.56
C VAL A 27 4.87 -6.10 13.38
N PRO A 28 4.88 -7.42 13.62
CA PRO A 28 4.92 -8.43 12.57
C PRO A 28 3.52 -8.60 11.97
N LEU A 29 3.10 -7.64 11.14
CA LEU A 29 1.82 -7.66 10.45
C LEU A 29 2.06 -7.85 8.96
N GLN A 30 1.43 -8.88 8.38
CA GLN A 30 1.47 -9.16 6.94
C GLN A 30 0.30 -8.48 6.25
N LEU A 31 0.61 -7.54 5.37
CA LEU A 31 -0.33 -6.81 4.56
C LEU A 31 0.08 -6.95 3.10
N ASP A 32 -0.80 -7.54 2.31
CA ASP A 32 -0.62 -7.61 0.87
C ASP A 32 -0.92 -6.26 0.23
N GLY A 33 -0.31 -6.03 -0.92
CA GLY A 33 -0.44 -4.79 -1.64
C GLY A 33 0.30 -4.76 -2.96
N GLN A 34 0.40 -3.55 -3.51
CA GLN A 34 1.16 -3.26 -4.72
C GLN A 34 2.05 -2.03 -4.52
N VAL A 35 3.20 -2.02 -5.18
CA VAL A 35 4.07 -0.84 -5.31
C VAL A 35 4.26 -0.51 -6.77
N LEU A 36 4.28 0.79 -7.07
CA LEU A 36 4.56 1.28 -8.41
C LEU A 36 6.04 1.54 -8.58
N ASP A 37 6.58 1.14 -9.72
CA ASP A 37 7.90 1.60 -10.16
C ASP A 37 7.84 2.92 -10.96
N THR A 38 8.99 3.40 -11.40
CA THR A 38 9.11 4.62 -12.21
C THR A 38 8.49 4.48 -13.60
N ALA A 39 8.38 3.24 -14.11
CA ALA A 39 7.77 2.90 -15.39
C ALA A 39 6.26 2.66 -15.29
N GLN A 40 5.64 2.97 -14.15
CA GLN A 40 4.20 2.78 -13.90
C GLN A 40 3.79 1.28 -13.96
N THR A 41 4.69 0.37 -13.60
CA THR A 41 4.37 -1.06 -13.48
C THR A 41 4.07 -1.40 -12.03
N ASP A 42 2.98 -2.12 -11.81
CA ASP A 42 2.57 -2.60 -10.50
C ASP A 42 3.35 -3.88 -10.12
N HIS A 43 3.95 -3.87 -8.93
CA HIS A 43 4.67 -5.00 -8.37
C HIS A 43 4.01 -5.44 -7.07
N ALA A 44 3.72 -6.74 -6.95
CA ALA A 44 3.15 -7.29 -5.73
C ALA A 44 4.11 -7.12 -4.54
N ILE A 45 3.55 -6.74 -3.38
CA ILE A 45 4.28 -6.55 -2.14
C ILE A 45 3.53 -7.20 -0.97
N THR A 46 4.28 -7.70 0.01
CA THR A 46 3.74 -8.12 1.31
C THR A 46 4.62 -7.57 2.42
N THR A 47 4.04 -6.98 3.47
CA THR A 47 4.85 -6.53 4.61
C THR A 47 5.35 -7.70 5.46
N ILE A 48 6.62 -7.67 5.85
CA ILE A 48 7.19 -8.57 6.87
C ILE A 48 6.92 -8.00 8.26
N ASN A 49 7.08 -6.68 8.41
CA ASN A 49 6.73 -5.94 9.61
C ASN A 49 6.52 -4.46 9.27
N ILE A 50 5.76 -3.76 10.09
CA ILE A 50 5.34 -2.37 9.86
C ILE A 50 5.30 -1.57 11.16
N SER A 51 5.51 -0.27 11.07
CA SER A 51 5.26 0.73 12.12
C SER A 51 4.62 1.97 11.51
N CYS A 52 4.24 2.94 12.34
CA CYS A 52 3.71 4.21 11.86
C CYS A 52 4.71 5.03 11.02
N SER A 53 6.00 4.67 11.03
CA SER A 53 7.05 5.34 10.27
C SER A 53 7.58 4.56 9.07
N GLY A 54 7.22 3.29 8.87
CA GLY A 54 7.77 2.53 7.76
C GLY A 54 7.51 1.04 7.79
N ALA A 55 7.83 0.36 6.70
CA ALA A 55 7.62 -1.07 6.51
C ALA A 55 8.91 -1.78 6.04
N MET A 56 9.05 -3.05 6.41
CA MET A 56 9.91 -4.00 5.73
C MET A 56 9.00 -4.79 4.80
N ILE A 57 9.31 -4.79 3.51
CA ILE A 57 8.47 -5.32 2.46
C ILE A 57 9.21 -6.45 1.77
N GLN A 58 8.50 -7.55 1.52
CA GLN A 58 8.91 -8.64 0.65
C GLN A 58 8.35 -8.39 -0.75
N SER A 59 9.21 -8.50 -1.78
CA SER A 59 8.81 -8.34 -3.19
C SER A 59 9.91 -8.88 -4.11
N GLY A 60 9.52 -9.31 -5.32
CA GLY A 60 10.46 -9.56 -6.41
C GLY A 60 11.07 -8.26 -6.97
N PHE A 61 10.36 -7.14 -6.81
CA PHE A 61 10.81 -5.81 -7.21
C PHE A 61 11.78 -5.23 -6.17
N ARG A 62 12.92 -4.71 -6.64
CA ARG A 62 14.01 -4.18 -5.80
C ARG A 62 14.37 -2.77 -6.25
N PRO A 63 13.63 -1.75 -5.77
CA PRO A 63 13.96 -0.37 -6.07
C PRO A 63 15.31 0.02 -5.44
N GLU A 64 15.95 1.07 -5.92
CA GLU A 64 17.20 1.57 -5.33
C GLU A 64 16.95 2.30 -3.99
N SER A 65 17.98 2.38 -3.14
CA SER A 65 17.92 3.23 -1.94
C SER A 65 17.76 4.69 -2.34
N GLY A 66 16.93 5.44 -1.62
CA GLY A 66 16.54 6.81 -1.93
C GLY A 66 15.35 6.92 -2.89
N ALA A 67 14.95 5.84 -3.56
CA ALA A 67 13.82 5.88 -4.50
C ALA A 67 12.51 6.27 -3.79
N GLN A 68 11.72 7.10 -4.45
CA GLN A 68 10.40 7.48 -3.98
C GLN A 68 9.37 6.52 -4.54
N VAL A 69 8.60 5.88 -3.66
CA VAL A 69 7.60 4.88 -4.03
C VAL A 69 6.25 5.23 -3.41
N VAL A 70 5.20 4.67 -3.98
CA VAL A 70 3.85 4.71 -3.41
C VAL A 70 3.40 3.27 -3.25
N CYS A 71 3.13 2.88 -2.01
CA CYS A 71 2.62 1.55 -1.67
C CYS A 71 1.10 1.62 -1.46
N TYR A 72 0.39 0.65 -1.99
CA TYR A 72 -1.03 0.42 -1.75
C TYR A 72 -1.16 -0.85 -0.94
N PHE A 73 -1.39 -0.73 0.37
CA PHE A 73 -1.67 -1.88 1.22
C PHE A 73 -3.17 -2.09 1.28
N ASN A 74 -3.65 -3.32 1.15
CA ASN A 74 -5.08 -3.61 1.10
C ASN A 74 -5.85 -3.07 2.32
N ASP A 75 -5.25 -3.13 3.52
CA ASP A 75 -5.90 -2.68 4.78
C ASP A 75 -5.53 -1.26 5.24
N LEU A 76 -4.53 -0.62 4.62
CA LEU A 76 -4.06 0.73 5.00
C LEU A 76 -4.24 1.77 3.88
N GLY A 77 -4.52 1.31 2.67
CA GLY A 77 -4.58 2.14 1.48
C GLY A 77 -3.21 2.68 1.06
N ARG A 78 -3.25 3.86 0.43
CA ARG A 78 -2.11 4.52 -0.20
C ARG A 78 -1.17 5.15 0.81
N VAL A 79 0.10 4.75 0.80
CA VAL A 79 1.16 5.32 1.62
C VAL A 79 2.37 5.68 0.75
N ALA A 80 2.70 6.97 0.68
CA ALA A 80 3.94 7.43 0.05
C ALA A 80 5.13 7.09 0.93
N ALA A 81 6.24 6.66 0.34
CA ALA A 81 7.40 6.23 1.09
C ALA A 81 8.72 6.48 0.33
N THR A 82 9.82 6.48 1.07
CA THR A 82 11.18 6.49 0.54
C THR A 82 11.85 5.16 0.87
N VAL A 83 12.46 4.54 -0.13
CA VAL A 83 13.24 3.32 0.05
C VAL A 83 14.50 3.66 0.83
N ILE A 84 14.70 3.04 1.98
CA ILE A 84 15.88 3.28 2.84
C ILE A 84 16.98 2.28 2.50
N ARG A 85 16.61 1.04 2.16
CA ARG A 85 17.53 0.01 1.70
C ARG A 85 16.80 -1.12 1.01
N SER A 86 17.50 -1.81 0.13
CA SER A 86 17.01 -3.03 -0.52
C SER A 86 17.71 -4.26 0.05
N THR A 87 17.03 -5.39 0.03
CA THR A 87 17.53 -6.67 0.54
C THR A 87 17.42 -7.73 -0.55
N GLN A 88 17.87 -8.95 -0.26
CA GLN A 88 17.76 -10.05 -1.21
C GLN A 88 16.30 -10.47 -1.47
N THR A 89 15.39 -10.17 -0.55
CA THR A 89 13.99 -10.64 -0.57
C THR A 89 12.97 -9.50 -0.66
N GLY A 90 13.43 -8.25 -0.74
CA GLY A 90 12.55 -7.09 -0.86
C GLY A 90 13.26 -5.80 -0.48
N PHE A 91 12.61 -4.92 0.27
CA PHE A 91 13.15 -3.59 0.61
C PHE A 91 12.50 -2.99 1.86
N ALA A 92 13.20 -2.09 2.52
CA ALA A 92 12.71 -1.33 3.66
C ALA A 92 12.38 0.11 3.24
N VAL A 93 11.25 0.62 3.72
CA VAL A 93 10.78 1.97 3.41
C VAL A 93 10.54 2.79 4.67
N GLN A 94 10.71 4.11 4.54
CA GLN A 94 10.25 5.10 5.48
C GLN A 94 9.04 5.82 4.90
N PHE A 95 7.94 5.90 5.66
CA PHE A 95 6.72 6.56 5.22
C PHE A 95 6.88 8.08 5.21
N ARG A 96 6.42 8.70 4.12
CA ARG A 96 6.36 10.15 3.92
C ARG A 96 4.92 10.63 4.04
N ILE A 97 4.42 10.65 5.27
CA ILE A 97 3.06 11.09 5.60
C ILE A 97 3.11 12.17 6.67
N VAL A 98 2.16 13.11 6.62
CA VAL A 98 1.96 14.16 7.64
C VAL A 98 1.42 13.55 8.94
N ASP A 99 1.57 14.27 10.05
CA ASP A 99 1.28 13.76 11.40
C ASP A 99 -0.15 13.24 11.55
N HIS A 100 -1.16 14.00 11.10
CA HIS A 100 -2.56 13.55 11.15
C HIS A 100 -2.80 12.22 10.40
N LYS A 101 -2.11 11.99 9.26
CA LYS A 101 -2.20 10.70 8.55
C LYS A 101 -1.46 9.59 9.29
N ARG A 102 -0.40 9.93 10.03
CA ARG A 102 0.36 9.00 10.86
C ARG A 102 -0.44 8.52 12.06
N ASP A 103 -1.25 9.40 12.66
CA ASP A 103 -2.15 9.03 13.76
C ASP A 103 -3.22 8.03 13.28
N LYS A 104 -3.87 8.32 12.13
CA LYS A 104 -4.81 7.38 11.50
C LYS A 104 -4.18 6.02 11.19
N LEU A 105 -2.92 6.03 10.75
CA LEU A 105 -2.16 4.79 10.53
C LEU A 105 -1.93 4.04 11.84
N ALA A 106 -1.60 4.75 12.93
CA ALA A 106 -1.42 4.15 14.26
C ALA A 106 -2.71 3.50 14.78
N ASP A 107 -3.85 4.20 14.66
CA ASP A 107 -5.15 3.67 15.03
C ASP A 107 -5.50 2.41 14.23
N ARG A 108 -5.25 2.46 12.91
CA ARG A 108 -5.53 1.32 12.03
C ARG A 108 -4.65 0.12 12.33
N LEU A 109 -3.35 0.32 12.56
CA LEU A 109 -2.44 -0.74 12.98
C LEU A 109 -2.85 -1.34 14.33
N THR A 110 -3.30 -0.51 15.27
CA THR A 110 -3.80 -0.96 16.57
C THR A 110 -5.05 -1.82 16.41
N TRP A 111 -6.01 -1.40 15.58
CA TRP A 111 -7.19 -2.21 15.29
C TRP A 111 -6.82 -3.54 14.61
N LEU A 112 -5.95 -3.52 13.59
CA LEU A 112 -5.54 -4.71 12.85
C LEU A 112 -4.82 -5.76 13.71
N LEU A 113 -4.08 -5.33 14.74
CA LEU A 113 -3.40 -6.25 15.65
C LEU A 113 -4.33 -6.89 16.68
N ASN A 114 -5.41 -6.20 17.04
CA ASN A 114 -6.32 -6.64 18.08
C ASN A 114 -7.59 -7.29 17.53
N LYS A 115 -7.92 -7.11 16.24
CA LYS A 115 -9.16 -7.65 15.64
C LYS A 115 -9.28 -9.17 15.84
N ASP A 116 -8.19 -9.92 15.68
CA ASP A 116 -8.21 -11.38 15.85
C ASP A 116 -8.39 -11.81 17.31
N GLN A 117 -8.06 -10.94 18.28
CA GLN A 117 -8.33 -11.15 19.72
C GLN A 117 -9.73 -10.69 20.12
N LEU A 118 -10.34 -9.78 19.36
CA LEU A 118 -11.71 -9.30 19.54
C LEU A 118 -12.74 -10.25 18.91
N ASP A 119 -12.35 -11.03 17.90
CA ASP A 119 -13.17 -12.06 17.23
C ASP A 119 -13.17 -13.42 17.99
N LEU A 120 -13.12 -13.39 19.32
CA LEU A 120 -13.50 -14.55 20.14
C LEU A 120 -15.03 -14.57 20.29
N VAL A 121 -15.71 -15.15 19.28
CA VAL A 121 -16.76 -16.19 19.42
C VAL A 121 -17.58 -16.35 18.13
N GLU A 122 -17.67 -15.39 17.21
CA GLU A 122 -18.60 -15.54 16.07
C GLU A 122 -18.02 -15.26 14.69
N ASP A 123 -18.17 -16.29 13.84
CA ASP A 123 -18.26 -16.26 12.38
C ASP A 123 -16.99 -15.93 11.57
N ARG A 124 -16.18 -16.97 11.36
CA ARG A 124 -15.01 -17.01 10.46
C ARG A 124 -15.39 -17.06 8.98
N THR A 125 -16.29 -16.19 8.53
CA THR A 125 -16.62 -16.06 7.11
C THR A 125 -16.89 -14.62 6.70
N THR A 126 -15.91 -13.73 6.88
CA THR A 126 -15.88 -12.48 6.11
C THR A 126 -14.93 -12.61 4.93
N GLY A 127 -15.47 -13.19 3.86
CA GLY A 127 -14.86 -13.19 2.56
C GLY A 127 -14.47 -11.78 2.11
N ARG A 128 -13.28 -11.69 1.54
CA ARG A 128 -12.74 -10.55 0.79
C ARG A 128 -13.87 -9.87 0.00
N LYS A 129 -14.26 -8.64 0.36
CA LYS A 129 -15.20 -7.88 -0.48
C LYS A 129 -14.53 -7.68 -1.84
N PRO A 130 -15.15 -8.10 -2.95
CA PRO A 130 -14.57 -7.90 -4.26
C PRO A 130 -14.46 -6.40 -4.54
N GLN A 131 -13.30 -5.97 -5.06
CA GLN A 131 -13.06 -4.64 -5.63
C GLN A 131 -13.76 -4.53 -7.00
N SER A 132 -15.00 -5.01 -7.09
CA SER A 132 -15.80 -5.12 -8.31
C SER A 132 -17.24 -4.77 -7.95
N GLY A 133 -17.82 -3.82 -8.68
CA GLY A 133 -19.17 -3.30 -8.46
C GLY A 133 -19.63 -2.43 -9.63
N PRO A 134 -20.90 -2.00 -9.65
CA PRO A 134 -21.43 -1.13 -10.71
C PRO A 134 -20.72 0.23 -10.68
N ALA A 135 -20.50 0.80 -11.87
CA ALA A 135 -19.89 2.10 -12.10
C ALA A 135 -20.55 2.80 -13.29
N LEU A 136 -20.49 4.13 -13.28
CA LEU A 136 -20.95 5.00 -14.36
C LEU A 136 -19.75 5.82 -14.84
N LEU A 137 -19.45 5.75 -16.14
CA LEU A 137 -18.40 6.52 -16.78
C LEU A 137 -19.03 7.60 -17.65
N ILE A 138 -18.49 8.82 -17.61
CA ILE A 138 -18.93 9.94 -18.44
C ILE A 138 -17.85 10.23 -19.48
N LEU A 139 -18.18 10.19 -20.77
CA LEU A 139 -17.28 10.58 -21.86
C LEU A 139 -17.19 12.10 -21.96
N ASP A 140 -16.15 12.61 -22.61
CA ASP A 140 -15.97 14.05 -22.85
C ASP A 140 -17.12 14.68 -23.67
N ASP A 141 -17.87 13.90 -24.44
CA ASP A 141 -19.07 14.35 -25.16
C ASP A 141 -20.37 14.30 -24.32
N GLY A 142 -20.26 13.91 -23.05
CA GLY A 142 -21.37 13.83 -22.10
C GLY A 142 -22.14 12.50 -22.12
N ARG A 143 -21.80 11.54 -22.99
CA ARG A 143 -22.43 10.21 -22.96
C ARG A 143 -22.05 9.44 -21.70
N GLU A 144 -23.04 8.73 -21.16
CA GLU A 144 -22.85 7.87 -20.00
C GLU A 144 -22.72 6.40 -20.41
N ILE A 145 -21.75 5.70 -19.83
CA ILE A 145 -21.57 4.26 -19.97
C ILE A 145 -21.76 3.59 -18.62
N LYS A 146 -22.81 2.78 -18.52
CA LYS A 146 -23.01 1.86 -17.39
C LYS A 146 -22.06 0.68 -17.54
N CYS A 147 -21.34 0.38 -16.48
CA CYS A 147 -20.34 -0.67 -16.49
C CYS A 147 -20.18 -1.30 -15.11
N ARG A 148 -19.44 -2.40 -15.07
CA ARG A 148 -18.97 -3.01 -13.84
C ARG A 148 -17.45 -2.87 -13.77
N VAL A 149 -16.95 -2.44 -12.63
CA VAL A 149 -15.52 -2.47 -12.31
C VAL A 149 -15.07 -3.93 -12.23
N LEU A 150 -14.07 -4.30 -13.00
CA LEU A 150 -13.44 -5.61 -12.95
C LEU A 150 -12.20 -5.60 -12.07
N ASP A 151 -11.37 -4.57 -12.23
CA ASP A 151 -10.15 -4.37 -11.46
C ASP A 151 -9.80 -2.88 -11.39
N ILE A 152 -9.19 -2.46 -10.29
CA ILE A 152 -8.69 -1.09 -10.09
C ILE A 152 -7.24 -1.23 -9.68
N SER A 153 -6.35 -0.72 -10.52
CA SER A 153 -4.94 -0.58 -10.22
C SER A 153 -4.59 0.88 -9.96
N LEU A 154 -3.31 1.16 -9.78
CA LEU A 154 -2.81 2.50 -9.57
C LEU A 154 -2.78 3.36 -10.83
N THR A 155 -2.61 2.72 -11.98
CA THR A 155 -2.40 3.41 -13.25
C THR A 155 -3.64 3.39 -14.10
N GLY A 156 -4.65 2.63 -13.69
CA GLY A 156 -5.84 2.45 -14.47
C GLY A 156 -6.89 1.63 -13.76
N ALA A 157 -7.98 1.40 -14.48
CA ALA A 157 -9.03 0.49 -14.07
C ALA A 157 -9.53 -0.26 -15.31
N SER A 158 -9.97 -1.50 -15.11
CA SER A 158 -10.63 -2.29 -16.13
C SER A 158 -12.11 -2.41 -15.79
N PHE A 159 -12.94 -2.30 -16.82
CA PHE A 159 -14.38 -2.29 -16.74
C PHE A 159 -14.98 -3.25 -17.75
N GLU A 160 -16.22 -3.67 -17.51
CA GLU A 160 -17.08 -4.34 -18.47
C GLU A 160 -18.31 -3.47 -18.72
N ALA A 161 -18.53 -3.02 -19.95
CA ALA A 161 -19.70 -2.23 -20.33
C ALA A 161 -20.96 -3.12 -20.33
N GLU A 162 -22.07 -2.59 -19.82
CA GLU A 162 -23.37 -3.27 -19.92
C GLU A 162 -23.86 -3.25 -21.38
N ASP A 163 -23.77 -2.08 -22.01
CA ASP A 163 -24.22 -1.81 -23.38
C ASP A 163 -23.04 -1.62 -24.34
N ALA A 164 -22.78 -0.37 -24.76
CA ALA A 164 -21.73 -0.02 -25.71
C ALA A 164 -20.40 0.28 -25.02
N THR A 165 -19.30 -0.19 -25.61
CA THR A 165 -17.94 0.14 -25.17
C THR A 165 -17.48 1.47 -25.76
N PRO A 166 -16.65 2.23 -25.03
CA PRO A 166 -16.00 3.41 -25.58
C PRO A 166 -14.94 3.00 -26.62
N MET A 167 -14.42 3.97 -27.38
CA MET A 167 -13.30 3.75 -28.30
C MET A 167 -11.96 3.90 -27.61
N VAL A 168 -10.92 3.25 -28.14
CA VAL A 168 -9.54 3.49 -27.70
C VAL A 168 -9.17 4.95 -27.99
N GLY A 169 -8.62 5.63 -26.99
CA GLY A 169 -8.31 7.07 -27.01
C GLY A 169 -9.41 7.94 -26.39
N ASP A 170 -10.62 7.41 -26.16
CA ASP A 170 -11.68 8.18 -25.51
C ASP A 170 -11.25 8.57 -24.10
N THR A 171 -11.53 9.82 -23.74
CA THR A 171 -11.35 10.30 -22.37
C THR A 171 -12.65 10.14 -21.61
N VAL A 172 -12.54 9.56 -20.42
CA VAL A 172 -13.67 9.23 -19.55
C VAL A 172 -13.44 9.71 -18.13
N LEU A 173 -14.53 10.01 -17.43
CA LEU A 173 -14.56 10.32 -16.02
C LEU A 173 -15.21 9.18 -15.25
N ALA A 174 -14.44 8.53 -14.38
CA ALA A 174 -14.88 7.50 -13.45
C ALA A 174 -15.06 8.13 -12.05
N GLY A 175 -16.28 8.57 -11.73
CA GLY A 175 -16.50 9.36 -10.51
C GLY A 175 -15.75 10.68 -10.56
N ASN A 176 -14.65 10.81 -9.82
CA ASN A 176 -13.77 11.99 -9.83
C ASN A 176 -12.41 11.74 -10.51
N VAL A 177 -12.19 10.56 -11.09
CA VAL A 177 -10.93 10.16 -11.71
C VAL A 177 -11.05 10.24 -13.22
N ARG A 178 -10.20 11.05 -13.87
CA ARG A 178 -10.13 11.13 -15.33
C ARG A 178 -9.19 10.05 -15.87
N GLY A 179 -9.56 9.40 -16.96
CA GLY A 179 -8.76 8.38 -17.62
C GLY A 179 -8.95 8.36 -19.13
N GLU A 180 -7.98 7.79 -19.83
CA GLU A 180 -8.00 7.56 -21.28
C GLU A 180 -8.16 6.05 -21.54
N VAL A 181 -9.06 5.67 -22.44
CA VAL A 181 -9.27 4.26 -22.81
C VAL A 181 -8.05 3.77 -23.60
N VAL A 182 -7.33 2.80 -23.06
CA VAL A 182 -6.09 2.28 -23.67
C VAL A 182 -6.27 0.96 -24.40
N ARG A 183 -7.36 0.24 -24.14
CA ARG A 183 -7.72 -1.01 -24.84
C ARG A 183 -9.20 -1.34 -24.68
N VAL A 184 -9.76 -2.00 -25.69
CA VAL A 184 -11.13 -2.53 -25.73
C VAL A 184 -11.09 -3.95 -26.27
N ALA A 185 -11.81 -4.88 -25.65
CA ALA A 185 -11.92 -6.28 -26.05
C ALA A 185 -13.32 -6.82 -25.71
N GLY A 186 -14.17 -7.01 -26.73
CA GLY A 186 -15.57 -7.38 -26.53
C GLY A 186 -16.30 -6.30 -25.73
N LYS A 187 -16.89 -6.67 -24.59
CA LYS A 187 -17.50 -5.73 -23.63
C LYS A 187 -16.51 -5.16 -22.61
N GLY A 188 -15.31 -5.72 -22.52
CA GLY A 188 -14.27 -5.28 -21.60
C GLY A 188 -13.46 -4.12 -22.16
N PHE A 189 -13.06 -3.18 -21.32
CA PHE A 189 -12.13 -2.11 -21.69
C PHE A 189 -11.32 -1.67 -20.47
N ALA A 190 -10.16 -1.05 -20.70
CA ALA A 190 -9.34 -0.52 -19.62
C ALA A 190 -8.97 0.93 -19.89
N ILE A 191 -8.93 1.71 -18.82
CA ILE A 191 -8.52 3.10 -18.82
C ILE A 191 -7.16 3.22 -18.16
N ARG A 192 -6.35 4.17 -18.62
CA ARG A 192 -5.19 4.68 -17.89
C ARG A 192 -5.57 6.01 -17.25
N TYR A 193 -5.31 6.21 -15.97
CA TYR A 193 -5.59 7.48 -15.32
C TYR A 193 -4.72 8.59 -15.88
N VAL A 194 -5.36 9.73 -16.16
CA VAL A 194 -4.69 10.96 -16.56
C VAL A 194 -4.43 11.74 -15.28
N ARG A 195 -3.14 11.93 -14.93
CA ARG A 195 -2.77 12.74 -13.76
C ARG A 195 -3.06 14.21 -14.08
N GLN A 196 -3.91 14.85 -13.29
CA GLN A 196 -4.04 16.31 -13.23
C GLN A 196 -2.96 16.91 -12.33
#